data_AF-A0A5C5WXU5-F1
#
_entry.id   AF-A0A5C5WXU5-F1
#
_cell.length_a   1.000
_cell.length_b   1.000
_cell.length_c   1.000
_cell.angle_alpha   90.00
_cell.angle_beta   90.00
_cell.angle_gamma   90.00
#
_symmetry.space_group_name_H-M   'P 1'
#
loop_
_entity.id
_entity.type
_entity.pdbx_description
1 polymer ?
#
loop_
_entity_poly.entity_id
_entity_poly.type
_entity_poly.pdbx_seq_one_letter_code
_entity_poly.pdbx_strand_id
1 'polypeptide(L)'
;MVDGYAKTPRYVLKEGSYPSCPSVLQTSSDNHAVVIYGFSDKPEYDAFLSGSSLALTPYPLVKGFLKNQINVDSGSLKLVVLDAGSSAEQCLYAATFQSVLKSFQSDLECVTVSHRLVLEASSPLYRIEAFSFFSPAEPLS
;
A
#
# COMPACT_ATOMS: atom_id res chain seq x y z
N MET A 1 8.38 -7.72 -13.59
CA MET A 1 7.01 -8.09 -13.99
C MET A 1 6.23 -8.18 -12.69
N VAL A 2 5.22 -7.34 -12.47
CA VAL A 2 4.36 -7.49 -11.29
C VAL A 2 3.21 -8.34 -11.78
N ASP A 3 3.19 -9.62 -11.41
CA ASP A 3 2.16 -10.60 -11.81
C ASP A 3 0.80 -10.35 -11.14
N GLY A 4 0.59 -9.16 -10.60
CA GLY A 4 -0.63 -8.76 -9.92
C GLY A 4 -0.76 -9.19 -8.51
N TYR A 5 0.31 -9.79 -8.03
CA TYR A 5 0.48 -10.18 -6.67
C TYR A 5 1.77 -9.53 -6.17
N ALA A 6 1.75 -9.11 -4.92
CA ALA A 6 2.93 -8.76 -4.16
C ALA A 6 2.96 -9.60 -2.88
N LYS A 7 4.10 -9.69 -2.22
CA LYS A 7 4.19 -10.34 -0.92
C LYS A 7 3.23 -9.68 0.08
N THR A 8 2.59 -10.47 0.93
CA THR A 8 1.70 -9.95 1.97
C THR A 8 2.52 -9.08 2.95
N PRO A 9 2.17 -7.80 3.14
CA PRO A 9 2.92 -6.91 4.03
C PRO A 9 2.75 -7.34 5.48
N ARG A 10 3.85 -7.41 6.24
CA ARG A 10 3.92 -7.82 7.66
C ARG A 10 4.31 -6.69 8.60
N TYR A 11 4.83 -5.59 8.06
CA TYR A 11 5.33 -4.45 8.81
C TYR A 11 4.76 -3.16 8.23
N VAL A 12 4.67 -2.15 9.08
CA VAL A 12 4.47 -0.75 8.71
C VAL A 12 5.58 0.07 9.33
N LEU A 13 5.96 1.17 8.70
CA LEU A 13 6.87 2.14 9.31
C LEU A 13 6.04 3.21 10.02
N LYS A 14 6.43 3.58 11.24
CA LYS A 14 5.78 4.63 12.02
C LYS A 14 6.70 5.83 12.21
N GLU A 15 6.11 7.01 12.11
CA GLU A 15 6.69 8.26 12.60
C GLU A 15 6.02 8.61 13.93
N GLY A 16 6.73 8.37 15.04
CA GLY A 16 6.14 8.42 16.37
C GLY A 16 4.99 7.42 16.53
N SER A 17 3.77 7.91 16.80
CA SER A 17 2.58 7.07 17.03
C SER A 17 1.81 6.73 15.75
N TYR A 18 2.10 7.39 14.64
CA TYR A 18 1.29 7.30 13.42
C TYR A 18 2.02 6.48 12.34
N PRO A 19 1.30 5.63 11.58
CA PRO A 19 1.87 5.01 10.39
C PRO A 19 2.31 6.08 9.39
N SER A 20 3.48 5.87 8.80
CA SER A 20 3.93 6.66 7.66
C SER A 20 3.03 6.45 6.46
N CYS A 21 2.76 7.52 5.74
CA CYS A 21 1.85 7.56 4.61
C CYS A 21 2.46 8.34 3.43
N PRO A 22 2.20 7.93 2.17
CA PRO A 22 2.44 8.79 1.03
C PRO A 22 1.47 9.98 1.06
N SER A 23 1.95 11.15 0.62
CA SER A 23 1.06 12.28 0.39
C SER A 23 0.24 12.03 -0.87
N VAL A 24 -1.08 11.92 -0.72
CA VAL A 24 -2.01 11.63 -1.83
C VAL A 24 -2.81 12.87 -2.19
N LEU A 25 -3.05 13.06 -3.49
CA LEU A 25 -3.91 14.10 -3.99
C LEU A 25 -5.37 13.70 -3.76
N GLN A 26 -6.02 14.37 -2.82
CA GLN A 26 -7.44 14.20 -2.55
C GLN A 26 -8.21 15.32 -3.27
N THR A 27 -9.15 14.96 -4.13
CA THR A 27 -10.10 15.93 -4.68
C THR A 27 -11.32 16.00 -3.78
N SER A 28 -11.97 17.16 -3.69
CA SER A 28 -13.13 17.40 -2.79
C SER A 28 -14.34 16.48 -3.05
N SER A 29 -14.31 15.71 -4.14
CA SER A 29 -15.36 14.77 -4.56
C SER A 29 -14.96 13.30 -4.34
N ASP A 30 -13.70 13.02 -3.99
CA ASP A 30 -13.22 11.68 -3.69
C ASP A 30 -13.44 11.36 -2.21
N ASN A 31 -13.88 10.14 -1.91
CA ASN A 31 -13.90 9.66 -0.53
C ASN A 31 -12.48 9.73 0.03
N HIS A 32 -12.33 10.26 1.23
CA HIS A 32 -11.05 10.45 1.89
C HIS A 32 -10.22 9.15 1.84
N ALA A 33 -9.07 9.18 1.16
CA ALA A 33 -8.24 8.00 1.01
C ALA A 33 -7.23 7.94 2.17
N VAL A 34 -7.19 6.81 2.87
CA VAL A 34 -6.17 6.50 3.88
C VAL A 34 -5.18 5.52 3.27
N VAL A 35 -3.95 5.96 3.08
CA VAL A 35 -2.87 5.15 2.51
C VAL A 35 -1.72 5.05 3.51
N ILE A 36 -1.17 3.84 3.69
CA ILE A 36 0.00 3.61 4.54
C ILE A 36 1.06 2.79 3.80
N TYR A 37 2.33 2.95 4.18
CA TYR A 37 3.38 2.05 3.69
C TYR A 37 3.36 0.72 4.45
N GLY A 38 3.39 -0.38 3.70
CA GLY A 38 3.49 -1.75 4.19
C GLY A 38 4.66 -2.49 3.57
N PHE A 39 5.33 -3.31 4.38
CA PHE A 39 6.54 -4.03 4.00
C PHE A 39 6.42 -5.50 4.37
N SER A 40 6.79 -6.39 3.47
CA SER A 40 6.67 -7.84 3.62
C SER A 40 7.74 -8.42 4.54
N ASP A 41 8.96 -7.91 4.46
CA ASP A 41 10.10 -8.36 5.25
C ASP A 41 11.08 -7.22 5.59
N LYS A 42 12.14 -7.59 6.30
CA LYS A 42 13.18 -6.66 6.78
C LYS A 42 14.00 -6.01 5.67
N PRO A 43 14.55 -6.78 4.71
CA PRO A 43 15.20 -6.20 3.54
C PRO A 43 14.41 -5.09 2.86
N GLU A 44 13.10 -5.27 2.66
CA GLU A 44 12.29 -4.26 1.95
C GLU A 44 12.17 -2.95 2.75
N TYR A 45 11.88 -3.01 4.06
CA TYR A 45 11.81 -1.77 4.85
C TYR A 45 13.18 -1.15 5.11
N ASP A 46 14.27 -1.94 5.21
CA ASP A 46 15.62 -1.40 5.36
C ASP A 46 16.05 -0.62 4.11
N ALA A 47 15.68 -1.12 2.92
CA ALA A 47 15.91 -0.41 1.67
C ALA A 47 15.20 0.96 1.65
N PHE A 48 13.92 1.00 2.03
CA PHE A 48 13.17 2.25 2.15
C PHE A 48 13.79 3.22 3.16
N LEU A 49 14.19 2.71 4.34
CA LEU A 49 14.83 3.51 5.39
C LEU A 49 16.17 4.10 4.96
N SER A 50 16.95 3.38 4.16
CA SER A 50 18.26 3.84 3.69
C SER A 50 18.18 5.12 2.85
N GLY A 51 17.05 5.33 2.16
CA GLY A 51 16.77 6.55 1.39
C GLY A 51 15.99 7.62 2.16
N SER A 52 15.63 7.37 3.41
CA SER A 52 14.80 8.27 4.21
C SER A 52 15.62 9.02 5.26
N SER A 53 15.40 10.32 5.38
CA SER A 53 15.94 11.14 6.48
C SER A 53 15.03 11.15 7.72
N LEU A 54 13.89 10.47 7.67
CA LEU A 54 12.90 10.45 8.76
C LEU A 54 13.25 9.37 9.79
N ALA A 55 12.98 9.65 11.06
CA ALA A 55 13.18 8.71 12.17
C ALA A 55 12.04 7.67 12.24
N LEU A 56 11.94 6.84 11.20
CA LEU A 56 10.90 5.83 11.05
C LEU A 56 11.25 4.55 11.80
N THR A 57 10.25 3.97 12.48
CA THR A 57 10.41 2.74 13.25
C THR A 57 9.54 1.62 12.68
N PRO A 58 10.08 0.41 12.43
CA PRO A 58 9.29 -0.71 11.98
C PRO A 58 8.37 -1.20 13.09
N TYR A 59 7.11 -1.46 12.73
CA TYR A 59 6.10 -1.97 13.64
C TYR A 59 5.32 -3.11 12.98
N PRO A 60 5.05 -4.23 13.70
CA PRO A 60 4.28 -5.33 13.14
C PRO A 60 2.89 -4.88 12.69
N LEU A 61 2.53 -5.21 11.45
CA LEU A 61 1.19 -5.06 10.93
C LEU A 61 0.33 -6.21 11.47
N VAL A 62 -0.51 -5.91 12.45
CA VAL A 62 -1.31 -6.92 13.14
C VAL A 62 -2.75 -6.94 12.65
N LYS A 63 -3.37 -8.13 12.67
CA LYS A 63 -4.79 -8.35 12.30
C LYS A 63 -5.73 -7.37 13.01
N GLY A 64 -5.47 -7.08 14.29
CA GLY A 64 -6.27 -6.15 15.09
C GLY A 64 -6.20 -4.70 14.57
N PHE A 65 -5.03 -4.25 14.14
CA PHE A 65 -4.86 -2.91 13.57
C PHE A 65 -5.68 -2.75 12.28
N LEU A 66 -5.55 -3.71 11.36
CA LEU A 66 -6.29 -3.69 10.09
C LEU A 66 -7.81 -3.73 10.33
N LYS A 67 -8.29 -4.61 11.22
CA LYS A 67 -9.71 -4.69 11.59
C LYS A 67 -10.24 -3.38 12.18
N ASN A 68 -9.52 -2.80 13.13
CA ASN A 68 -9.91 -1.55 13.76
C ASN A 68 -9.96 -0.42 12.74
N GLN A 69 -8.93 -0.32 11.89
CA GLN A 69 -8.88 0.68 10.85
C GLN A 69 -10.04 0.52 9.86
N ILE A 70 -10.36 -0.70 9.41
CA ILE A 70 -11.50 -0.94 8.51
C ILE A 70 -12.80 -0.41 9.13
N ASN A 71 -13.06 -0.69 10.41
CA ASN A 71 -14.31 -0.35 11.10
C ASN A 71 -14.49 1.14 11.42
N VAL A 72 -13.40 1.92 11.57
CA VAL A 72 -13.47 3.33 12.02
C VAL A 72 -14.08 4.26 10.97
N ASP A 73 -14.03 3.90 9.69
CA ASP A 73 -14.53 4.77 8.61
C ASP A 73 -14.83 3.97 7.34
N SER A 74 -16.03 3.38 7.27
CA SER A 74 -16.42 2.47 6.19
C SER A 74 -16.58 3.15 4.82
N GLY A 75 -16.57 4.48 4.75
CA GLY A 75 -16.67 5.23 3.49
C GLY A 75 -15.32 5.48 2.83
N SER A 76 -14.24 5.53 3.60
CA SER A 76 -12.91 5.89 3.12
C SER A 76 -12.20 4.74 2.40
N LEU A 77 -11.52 5.05 1.29
CA LEU A 77 -10.67 4.08 0.58
C LEU A 77 -9.40 3.82 1.39
N LYS A 78 -9.16 2.56 1.81
CA LYS A 78 -8.03 2.20 2.68
C LYS A 78 -7.04 1.29 1.96
N LEU A 79 -5.84 1.79 1.73
CA LEU A 79 -4.81 1.13 0.92
C LEU A 79 -3.49 0.95 1.68
N VAL A 80 -2.88 -0.21 1.51
CA VAL A 80 -1.51 -0.48 1.94
C VAL A 80 -0.63 -0.48 0.69
N VAL A 81 0.33 0.43 0.62
CA VAL A 81 1.41 0.38 -0.38
C VAL A 81 2.31 -0.81 -0.06
N LEU A 82 2.72 -1.55 -1.09
CA LEU A 82 3.39 -2.84 -0.99
C LEU A 82 4.86 -2.67 -1.38
N ASP A 83 5.76 -2.85 -0.42
CA ASP A 83 7.22 -2.92 -0.63
C ASP A 83 7.77 -1.75 -1.47
N ALA A 84 7.42 -0.52 -1.08
CA ALA A 84 7.96 0.69 -1.72
C ALA A 84 9.49 0.75 -1.56
N GLY A 85 10.21 1.08 -2.62
CA GLY A 85 11.66 1.29 -2.54
C GLY A 85 12.03 2.66 -1.99
N SER A 86 11.19 3.67 -2.19
CA SER A 86 11.36 5.01 -1.61
C SER A 86 10.04 5.79 -1.56
N SER A 87 9.99 6.89 -0.81
CA SER A 87 8.82 7.77 -0.79
C SER A 87 8.63 8.59 -2.08
N ALA A 88 9.64 8.63 -2.96
CA ALA A 88 9.64 9.38 -4.22
C ALA A 88 9.61 8.45 -5.46
N GLU A 89 9.29 7.18 -5.27
CA GLU A 89 9.16 6.23 -6.37
C GLU A 89 8.00 6.62 -7.29
N GLN A 90 8.24 6.64 -8.60
CA GLN A 90 7.28 7.18 -9.56
C GLN A 90 5.93 6.43 -9.58
N CYS A 91 5.95 5.13 -9.26
CA CYS A 91 4.76 4.29 -9.24
C CYS A 91 4.83 3.32 -8.06
N LEU A 92 3.91 3.45 -7.11
CA LEU A 92 3.79 2.56 -5.97
C LEU A 92 2.60 1.62 -6.17
N TYR A 93 2.75 0.34 -5.84
CA TYR A 93 1.65 -0.63 -5.90
C TYR A 93 0.96 -0.75 -4.56
N ALA A 94 -0.36 -0.93 -4.57
CA ALA A 94 -1.14 -1.00 -3.35
C ALA A 94 -2.24 -2.06 -3.41
N ALA A 95 -2.58 -2.58 -2.23
CA ALA A 95 -3.73 -3.46 -2.00
C ALA A 95 -4.66 -2.85 -0.96
N THR A 96 -5.93 -3.25 -0.97
CA THR A 96 -6.87 -2.79 0.06
C THR A 96 -6.54 -3.40 1.42
N PHE A 97 -6.89 -2.69 2.50
CA PHE A 97 -6.77 -3.22 3.87
C PHE A 97 -7.51 -4.56 4.02
N GLN A 98 -8.65 -4.72 3.35
CA GLN A 98 -9.44 -5.94 3.36
C GLN A 98 -8.71 -7.12 2.70
N SER A 99 -8.10 -6.90 1.53
CA SER A 99 -7.31 -7.92 0.83
C SER A 99 -6.12 -8.37 1.68
N VAL A 100 -5.39 -7.41 2.27
CA VAL A 100 -4.25 -7.70 3.15
C VAL A 100 -4.72 -8.48 4.39
N LEU A 101 -5.81 -8.06 5.03
CA LEU A 101 -6.38 -8.76 6.18
C LEU A 101 -6.80 -10.20 5.82
N LYS A 102 -7.38 -10.40 4.62
CA LYS A 102 -7.77 -11.74 4.15
C LYS A 102 -6.56 -12.63 3.91
N SER A 103 -5.50 -12.11 3.30
CA SER A 103 -4.23 -12.83 3.13
C SER A 103 -3.63 -13.22 4.49
N PHE A 104 -3.66 -12.32 5.48
CA PHE A 104 -3.25 -12.63 6.86
C PHE A 104 -4.10 -13.70 7.54
N GLN A 105 -5.41 -13.72 7.29
CA GLN A 105 -6.31 -14.71 7.92
C GLN A 105 -6.16 -16.09 7.29
N SER A 106 -5.77 -16.13 6.03
CA SER A 106 -5.62 -17.35 5.24
C SER A 106 -4.15 -17.80 5.11
N ASP A 107 -3.25 -17.15 5.86
CA ASP A 107 -1.79 -17.36 5.83
C ASP A 107 -1.19 -17.39 4.41
N LEU A 108 -1.68 -16.52 3.53
CA LEU A 108 -1.19 -16.39 2.17
C LEU A 108 0.10 -15.58 2.11
N GLU A 109 1.08 -16.09 1.37
CA GLU A 109 2.36 -15.41 1.12
C GLU A 109 2.19 -14.15 0.26
N CYS A 110 1.14 -14.10 -0.55
CA CYS A 110 0.88 -13.02 -1.49
C CYS A 110 -0.50 -12.36 -1.30
N VAL A 111 -0.60 -11.12 -1.73
CA VAL A 111 -1.83 -10.32 -1.82
C VAL A 111 -1.97 -9.75 -3.23
N THR A 112 -3.21 -9.72 -3.74
CA THR A 112 -3.49 -9.12 -5.04
C THR A 112 -3.35 -7.60 -4.99
N VAL A 113 -2.59 -7.06 -5.93
CA VAL A 113 -2.48 -5.62 -6.18
C VAL A 113 -3.79 -5.14 -6.79
N SER A 114 -4.40 -4.12 -6.19
CA SER A 114 -5.67 -3.57 -6.67
C SER A 114 -5.58 -2.12 -7.10
N HIS A 115 -4.54 -1.40 -6.68
CA HIS A 115 -4.35 0.01 -7.00
C HIS A 115 -2.88 0.29 -7.27
N ARG A 116 -2.63 1.40 -7.96
CA ARG A 116 -1.32 2.02 -8.04
C ARG A 116 -1.43 3.49 -7.65
N LEU A 117 -0.35 4.02 -7.11
CA LEU A 117 -0.19 5.43 -6.83
C LEU A 117 0.87 5.96 -7.79
N VAL A 118 0.50 6.92 -8.62
CA VAL A 118 1.39 7.54 -9.61
C VAL A 118 1.79 8.91 -9.12
N LEU A 119 3.10 9.17 -9.00
CA LEU A 119 3.61 10.47 -8.56
C LEU A 119 3.34 11.53 -9.63
N GLU A 120 2.75 12.66 -9.25
CA GLU A 120 2.48 13.74 -10.19
C GLU A 120 3.80 14.45 -10.57
N ALA A 121 4.01 14.72 -11.87
CA ALA A 121 5.25 15.35 -12.34
C ALA A 121 5.48 16.77 -11.76
N SER A 122 4.39 17.45 -11.37
CA SER A 122 4.40 18.84 -10.90
C SER A 122 4.30 18.98 -9.38
N SER A 123 4.15 17.89 -8.62
CA SER A 123 3.96 17.95 -7.17
C SER A 123 4.44 16.69 -6.46
N PRO A 124 4.83 16.74 -5.18
CA PRO A 124 5.21 15.55 -4.40
C PRO A 124 3.99 14.72 -3.96
N LEU A 125 2.87 14.80 -4.69
CA LEU A 125 1.62 14.13 -4.38
C LEU A 125 1.37 12.98 -5.35
N TYR A 126 0.78 11.91 -4.83
CA TYR A 126 0.38 10.76 -5.62
C TYR A 126 -1.09 10.81 -6.03
N ARG A 127 -1.36 10.46 -7.27
CA ARG A 127 -2.70 10.13 -7.77
C ARG A 127 -2.98 8.64 -7.60
N ILE A 128 -4.11 8.30 -7.00
CA ILE A 128 -4.55 6.91 -6.85
C ILE A 128 -5.29 6.47 -8.11
N GLU A 129 -4.92 5.32 -8.65
CA GLU A 129 -5.57 4.70 -9.80
C GLU A 129 -5.90 3.24 -9.49
N ALA A 130 -7.04 2.76 -9.99
CA ALA A 130 -7.35 1.33 -9.96
C ALA A 130 -6.35 0.57 -10.84
N PHE A 131 -5.83 -0.54 -10.32
CA PHE A 131 -4.91 -1.41 -11.05
C PHE A 131 -5.68 -2.61 -11.59
N SER A 132 -5.94 -2.59 -12.89
CA SER A 132 -6.57 -3.71 -13.58
C SER A 132 -5.50 -4.58 -14.23
N PHE A 133 -5.53 -5.88 -13.95
CA PHE A 133 -4.82 -6.85 -14.78
C PHE A 133 -5.46 -6.88 -16.16
N PHE A 134 -4.69 -6.53 -17.18
CA PHE A 134 -4.93 -7.11 -18.49
C PHE A 134 -4.46 -8.56 -18.42
N SER A 135 -5.38 -9.48 -18.14
CA SER A 135 -5.20 -10.86 -18.58
C SER A 135 -5.15 -10.80 -20.12
N PRO A 136 -4.11 -11.32 -20.80
CA PRO A 136 -4.18 -11.45 -22.24
C PRO A 136 -5.41 -12.30 -22.54
N ALA A 137 -6.39 -11.71 -23.19
CA ALA A 137 -7.57 -12.42 -23.64
C ALA A 137 -7.11 -13.63 -24.46
N GLU A 138 -7.49 -14.83 -24.04
CA GLU A 138 -7.38 -16.02 -24.88
C GLU A 138 -8.00 -15.69 -26.25
N PRO A 139 -7.29 -15.89 -27.37
CA PRO A 139 -7.90 -15.75 -28.67
C PRO A 139 -8.98 -16.84 -28.80
N LEU A 140 -10.23 -16.40 -28.88
CA LEU A 140 -11.35 -17.25 -29.32
C LEU A 140 -10.95 -17.87 -30.66
N SER A 141 -10.75 -19.18 -30.65
CA SER A 141 -10.60 -20.01 -31.86
C SER A 141 -11.95 -20.27 -32.50
#